data_AF-A0A535RVU1-F1
#
_entry.id   AF-A0A535RVU1-F1
#
_cell.length_a   1.000
_cell.length_b   1.000
_cell.length_c   1.000
_cell.angle_alpha   90.00
_cell.angle_beta   90.00
_cell.angle_gamma   90.00
#
_symmetry.space_group_name_H-M   'P 1'
#
loop_
_entity.id
_entity.type
_entity.pdbx_description
1 polymer ?
#
loop_
_entity_poly.entity_id
_entity_poly.type
_entity_poly.pdbx_seq_one_letter_code
_entity_poly.pdbx_strand_id
1 'polypeptide(L)'
;RDRGSEYAKAAMLGAPQATQCADRFHIVKNLTEATQLILARCQEEIAAASKREEPCQNVSTKQVVSLEAWRPKEPAYVEKARLARRAGRHTRYQQVVELREQGMTAREIAHRLDLSDRTVQRWLAAGTFPEAKKRRKRQSCFDSFAPYILKRWREGERTGISLCREIKEQGYTGSERTVYRYLEVLKQAEVQSTSLHRLQKFSANTAVWLFVRNPKKLDEIERQYLAALCQASLTLKRAYDLIQDFLSMVHKREGARL
;
A
#
# COMPACT_ATOMS: atom_id res chain seq x y z
N ARG A 1 25.27 5.93 -31.88
CA ARG A 1 25.97 7.07 -32.50
C ARG A 1 27.25 7.38 -31.71
N ASP A 2 27.21 7.71 -30.41
CA ASP A 2 28.42 8.15 -29.67
C ASP A 2 29.32 7.06 -29.05
N ARG A 3 29.19 5.81 -29.50
CA ARG A 3 29.93 4.64 -28.95
C ARG A 3 30.41 3.67 -30.03
N GLY A 4 30.33 4.07 -31.29
CA GLY A 4 30.81 3.24 -32.39
C GLY A 4 32.32 3.06 -32.27
N SER A 5 32.81 1.87 -32.60
CA SER A 5 34.25 1.58 -32.70
C SER A 5 34.98 2.62 -33.54
N GLU A 6 34.33 3.17 -34.56
CA GLU A 6 34.86 4.22 -35.43
C GLU A 6 35.09 5.56 -34.72
N TYR A 7 34.23 5.96 -33.77
CA TYR A 7 34.44 7.17 -32.97
C TYR A 7 35.57 6.99 -31.95
N ALA A 8 35.67 5.80 -31.35
CA ALA A 8 36.77 5.47 -30.44
C ALA A 8 38.12 5.47 -31.17
N LYS A 9 38.17 4.91 -32.39
CA LYS A 9 39.34 4.96 -33.28
C LYS A 9 39.70 6.38 -33.68
N ALA A 10 38.71 7.18 -34.08
CA ALA A 10 38.94 8.58 -34.45
C ALA A 10 39.48 9.41 -33.25
N ALA A 11 38.98 9.18 -32.04
CA ALA A 11 39.49 9.82 -30.84
C ALA A 11 40.93 9.39 -30.50
N MET A 12 41.25 8.09 -30.66
CA MET A 12 42.63 7.59 -30.47
C MET A 12 43.61 8.19 -31.48
N LEU A 13 43.20 8.40 -32.73
CA LEU A 13 44.04 9.00 -33.77
C LEU A 13 44.17 10.52 -33.62
N GLY A 14 43.08 11.21 -33.26
CA GLY A 14 43.04 12.67 -33.17
C GLY A 14 43.55 13.25 -31.86
N ALA A 15 43.47 12.49 -30.76
CA ALA A 15 43.93 12.92 -29.44
C ALA A 15 44.35 11.71 -28.58
N PRO A 16 45.47 11.03 -28.91
CA PRO A 16 45.92 9.83 -28.19
C PRO A 16 46.22 10.07 -26.70
N GLN A 17 46.53 11.31 -26.32
CA GLN A 17 46.75 11.74 -24.95
C GLN A 17 45.46 11.91 -24.14
N ALA A 18 44.29 11.96 -24.78
CA ALA A 18 43.02 12.14 -24.10
C ALA A 18 42.52 10.81 -23.51
N THR A 19 42.15 10.82 -22.23
CA THR A 19 41.50 9.68 -21.61
C THR A 19 40.04 9.64 -22.01
N GLN A 20 39.62 8.56 -22.68
CA GLN A 20 38.21 8.37 -23.03
C GLN A 20 37.43 7.98 -21.78
N CYS A 21 36.49 8.84 -21.37
CA CYS A 21 35.63 8.61 -20.23
C CYS A 21 34.16 8.51 -20.68
N ALA A 22 33.43 7.52 -20.17
CA ALA A 22 31.98 7.48 -20.36
C ALA A 22 31.31 8.51 -19.44
N ASP A 23 30.41 9.31 -20.00
CA ASP A 23 29.60 10.21 -19.17
C ASP A 23 28.56 9.44 -18.34
N ARG A 24 27.94 10.15 -17.40
CA ARG A 24 26.91 9.62 -16.51
C ARG A 24 25.72 9.02 -17.26
N PHE A 25 25.28 9.67 -18.34
CA PHE A 25 24.12 9.22 -19.12
C PHE A 25 24.40 7.84 -19.70
N HIS A 26 25.58 7.69 -20.29
CA HIS A 26 26.09 6.47 -20.87
C HIS A 26 26.19 5.34 -19.84
N ILE A 27 26.70 5.61 -18.65
CA ILE A 27 26.79 4.61 -17.56
C ILE A 27 25.39 4.12 -17.15
N VAL A 28 24.45 5.04 -16.93
CA VAL A 28 23.07 4.69 -16.53
C VAL A 28 22.33 3.96 -17.65
N LYS A 29 22.57 4.32 -18.91
CA LYS A 29 22.02 3.61 -20.07
C LYS A 29 22.50 2.14 -20.11
N ASN A 30 23.78 1.87 -19.90
CA ASN A 30 24.30 0.50 -19.86
C ASN A 30 23.67 -0.32 -18.73
N LEU A 31 23.52 0.30 -17.55
CA LEU A 31 22.85 -0.32 -16.42
C LEU A 31 21.38 -0.69 -16.76
N THR A 32 20.70 0.20 -17.49
CA THR A 32 19.31 0.01 -17.93
C THR A 32 19.22 -1.18 -18.89
N GLU A 33 20.11 -1.26 -19.88
CA GLU A 33 20.21 -2.37 -20.84
C GLU A 33 20.56 -3.70 -20.14
N ALA A 34 21.50 -3.71 -19.19
CA ALA A 34 21.83 -4.89 -18.40
C ALA A 34 20.64 -5.35 -17.55
N THR A 35 19.88 -4.41 -16.97
CA THR A 35 18.67 -4.70 -16.19
C THR A 35 17.59 -5.34 -17.06
N GLN A 36 17.43 -4.90 -18.31
CA GLN A 36 16.51 -5.53 -19.27
C GLN A 36 16.85 -7.00 -19.49
N LEU A 37 18.14 -7.34 -19.65
CA LEU A 37 18.58 -8.72 -19.85
C LEU A 37 18.32 -9.60 -18.61
N ILE A 38 18.56 -9.08 -17.41
CA ILE A 38 18.28 -9.80 -16.16
C ILE A 38 16.78 -10.06 -16.03
N LEU A 39 15.95 -9.04 -16.27
CA LEU A 39 14.50 -9.18 -16.24
C LEU A 39 13.98 -10.18 -17.28
N ALA A 40 14.55 -10.15 -18.50
CA ALA A 40 14.23 -11.12 -19.55
C ALA A 40 14.57 -12.56 -19.13
N ARG A 41 15.73 -12.76 -18.51
CA ARG A 41 16.18 -14.08 -18.00
C ARG A 41 15.30 -14.60 -16.87
N CYS A 42 14.79 -13.72 -16.01
CA CYS A 42 13.92 -14.09 -14.90
C CYS A 42 12.43 -14.18 -15.28
N GLN A 43 12.06 -14.03 -16.57
CA GLN A 43 10.65 -14.07 -16.99
C GLN A 43 9.94 -15.36 -16.60
N GLU A 44 10.62 -16.51 -16.70
CA GLU A 44 10.02 -17.80 -16.32
C GLU A 44 9.79 -17.91 -14.82
N GLU A 45 10.72 -17.41 -13.99
CA GLU A 45 10.58 -17.35 -12.53
C GLU A 45 9.43 -16.42 -12.12
N ILE A 46 9.32 -15.26 -12.78
CA ILE A 46 8.22 -14.30 -12.59
C ILE A 46 6.88 -14.92 -12.99
N ALA A 47 6.83 -15.60 -14.14
CA ALA A 47 5.64 -16.28 -14.63
C ALA A 47 5.25 -17.45 -13.71
N ALA A 48 6.21 -18.21 -13.21
CA ALA A 48 5.98 -19.31 -12.27
C ALA A 48 5.50 -18.81 -10.91
N ALA A 49 6.05 -17.73 -10.38
CA ALA A 49 5.58 -17.10 -9.15
C ALA A 49 4.14 -16.57 -9.30
N SER A 50 3.84 -15.94 -10.44
CA SER A 50 2.48 -15.48 -10.78
C SER A 50 1.47 -16.64 -10.90
N LYS A 51 1.94 -17.85 -11.25
CA LYS A 51 1.13 -19.09 -11.29
C LYS A 51 1.06 -19.81 -9.94
N ARG A 52 2.06 -19.67 -9.07
CA ARG A 52 2.03 -20.22 -7.69
C ARG A 52 1.10 -19.44 -6.79
N GLU A 53 0.86 -18.17 -7.11
CA GLU A 53 -0.22 -17.37 -6.52
C GLU A 53 -1.61 -17.72 -7.08
N GLU A 54 -1.79 -18.82 -7.83
CA GLU A 54 -2.96 -19.74 -7.86
C GLU A 54 -2.93 -20.66 -9.12
N PRO A 55 -3.27 -21.96 -8.97
CA PRO A 55 -4.13 -22.62 -9.94
C PRO A 55 -5.47 -23.07 -9.31
N CYS A 56 -6.22 -22.17 -8.66
CA CYS A 56 -7.67 -22.34 -8.56
C CYS A 56 -8.34 -21.82 -9.84
N GLN A 57 -8.37 -22.72 -10.83
CA GLN A 57 -9.41 -22.92 -11.85
C GLN A 57 -9.88 -21.71 -12.69
N ASN A 58 -9.69 -21.88 -14.00
CA ASN A 58 -10.64 -21.48 -15.04
C ASN A 58 -12.07 -21.91 -14.67
N VAL A 59 -12.79 -21.10 -13.91
CA VAL A 59 -14.24 -20.99 -13.97
C VAL A 59 -14.57 -19.54 -13.72
N SER A 60 -15.36 -18.96 -14.61
CA SER A 60 -16.13 -17.74 -14.40
C SER A 60 -16.84 -17.77 -13.04
N THR A 61 -16.15 -17.38 -11.97
CA THR A 61 -16.68 -17.27 -10.62
C THR A 61 -16.17 -15.97 -10.06
N LYS A 62 -16.98 -14.93 -10.31
CA LYS A 62 -17.06 -13.66 -9.60
C LYS A 62 -16.59 -13.83 -8.16
N GLN A 63 -15.36 -13.41 -7.87
CA GLN A 63 -14.86 -13.25 -6.50
C GLN A 63 -15.90 -12.47 -5.72
N VAL A 64 -16.53 -13.16 -4.77
CA VAL A 64 -17.53 -12.57 -3.88
C VAL A 64 -16.74 -11.68 -2.93
N VAL A 65 -16.70 -10.38 -3.20
CA VAL A 65 -16.42 -9.40 -2.15
C VAL A 65 -17.48 -9.66 -1.09
N SER A 66 -17.10 -10.29 0.03
CA SER A 66 -18.00 -10.45 1.17
C SER A 66 -18.51 -9.06 1.59
N LEU A 67 -19.80 -8.94 1.93
CA LEU A 67 -20.43 -7.67 2.32
C LEU A 67 -19.62 -6.95 3.42
N GLU A 68 -18.97 -7.70 4.31
CA GLU A 68 -18.08 -7.18 5.35
C GLU A 68 -16.80 -6.54 4.82
N ALA A 69 -16.19 -7.11 3.77
CA ALA A 69 -14.98 -6.58 3.13
C ALA A 69 -15.26 -5.31 2.32
N TRP A 70 -16.52 -5.10 1.94
CA TRP A 70 -16.97 -3.94 1.16
C TRP A 70 -17.32 -2.71 2.01
N ARG A 71 -17.42 -2.83 3.34
CA ARG A 71 -17.70 -1.67 4.19
C ARG A 71 -16.53 -0.68 4.14
N PRO A 72 -16.76 0.61 3.86
CA PRO A 72 -15.72 1.63 3.90
C PRO A 72 -14.95 1.59 5.22
N LYS A 73 -13.63 1.78 5.10
CA LYS A 73 -12.76 1.97 6.26
C LYS A 73 -13.22 3.21 7.03
N GLU A 74 -12.97 3.18 8.33
CA GLU A 74 -13.26 4.33 9.18
C GLU A 74 -12.44 5.53 8.70
N PRO A 75 -13.05 6.71 8.52
CA PRO A 75 -12.31 7.88 8.08
C PRO A 75 -11.20 8.24 9.07
N ALA A 76 -10.06 8.70 8.56
CA ALA A 76 -8.88 9.01 9.37
C ALA A 76 -9.16 10.00 10.52
N TYR A 77 -10.06 10.96 10.34
CA TYR A 77 -10.42 11.90 11.41
C TYR A 77 -11.17 11.22 12.57
N VAL A 78 -12.02 10.24 12.29
CA VAL A 78 -12.76 9.47 13.31
C VAL A 78 -11.77 8.59 14.07
N GLU A 79 -10.83 7.96 13.36
CA GLU A 79 -9.76 7.18 13.96
C GLU A 79 -8.88 8.04 14.87
N LYS A 80 -8.42 9.21 14.41
CA LYS A 80 -7.65 10.16 15.23
C LYS A 80 -8.42 10.56 16.49
N ALA A 81 -9.69 10.93 16.37
CA ALA A 81 -10.53 11.28 17.52
C ALA A 81 -10.70 10.10 18.50
N ARG A 82 -10.82 8.87 18.00
CA ARG A 82 -10.87 7.67 18.85
C ARG A 82 -9.56 7.45 19.60
N LEU A 83 -8.42 7.56 18.91
CA LEU A 83 -7.10 7.41 19.52
C LEU A 83 -6.84 8.49 20.58
N ALA A 84 -7.21 9.74 20.31
CA ALA A 84 -7.12 10.82 21.29
C ALA A 84 -7.97 10.54 22.56
N ARG A 85 -9.23 10.08 22.38
CA ARG A 85 -10.08 9.69 23.52
C ARG A 85 -9.53 8.49 24.28
N ARG A 86 -8.87 7.54 23.61
CA ARG A 86 -8.21 6.39 24.24
C ARG A 86 -7.03 6.86 25.08
N ALA A 87 -6.16 7.69 24.53
CA ALA A 87 -5.00 8.25 25.22
C ALA A 87 -5.41 9.00 26.49
N GLY A 88 -6.36 9.94 26.39
CA GLY A 88 -6.84 10.68 27.57
C GLY A 88 -7.56 9.83 28.63
N ARG A 89 -8.09 8.66 28.27
CA ARG A 89 -8.63 7.70 29.24
C ARG A 89 -7.53 6.85 29.87
N HIS A 90 -6.52 6.48 29.09
CA HIS A 90 -5.35 5.77 29.57
C HIS A 90 -4.58 6.59 30.61
N THR A 91 -4.37 7.89 30.35
CA THR A 91 -3.75 8.81 31.32
C THR A 91 -4.53 8.84 32.64
N ARG A 92 -5.86 8.95 32.58
CA ARG A 92 -6.71 8.92 33.79
C ARG A 92 -6.64 7.58 34.53
N TYR A 93 -6.56 6.48 33.80
CA TYR A 93 -6.38 5.16 34.39
C TYR A 93 -5.04 5.04 35.13
N GLN A 94 -3.95 5.54 34.55
CA GLN A 94 -2.64 5.56 35.19
C GLN A 94 -2.66 6.39 36.49
N GLN A 95 -3.31 7.55 36.48
CA GLN A 95 -3.49 8.37 37.69
C GLN A 95 -4.28 7.63 38.78
N VAL A 96 -5.32 6.88 38.41
CA VAL A 96 -6.09 6.05 39.36
C VAL A 96 -5.21 4.97 39.99
N VAL A 97 -4.37 4.30 39.20
CA VAL A 97 -3.44 3.26 39.70
C VAL A 97 -2.40 3.88 40.63
N GLU A 98 -1.77 4.98 40.23
CA GLU A 98 -0.76 5.68 41.03
C GLU A 98 -1.32 6.17 42.37
N LEU A 99 -2.50 6.81 42.38
CA LEU A 99 -3.13 7.26 43.62
C LEU A 99 -3.54 6.08 44.52
N ARG A 100 -3.88 4.93 43.94
CA ARG A 100 -4.18 3.72 44.70
C ARG A 100 -2.92 3.12 45.33
N GLU A 101 -1.79 3.15 44.62
CA GLU A 101 -0.49 2.73 45.15
C GLU A 101 -0.03 3.64 46.31
N GLN A 102 -0.39 4.93 46.27
CA GLN A 102 -0.19 5.88 47.37
C GLN A 102 -1.13 5.64 48.57
N GLY A 103 -1.98 4.60 48.54
CA GLY A 103 -2.85 4.22 49.65
C GLY A 103 -4.20 4.93 49.70
N MET A 104 -4.55 5.76 48.70
CA MET A 104 -5.85 6.44 48.69
C MET A 104 -7.01 5.47 48.46
N THR A 105 -8.14 5.76 49.09
CA THR A 105 -9.38 5.01 48.90
C THR A 105 -10.01 5.33 47.54
N ALA A 106 -10.82 4.41 47.01
CA ALA A 106 -11.50 4.62 45.72
C ALA A 106 -12.37 5.89 45.69
N ARG A 107 -12.96 6.26 46.84
CA ARG A 107 -13.82 7.43 46.99
C ARG A 107 -13.04 8.74 46.95
N GLU A 108 -11.85 8.78 47.57
CA GLU A 108 -10.96 9.95 47.52
C GLU A 108 -10.40 10.16 46.12
N ILE A 109 -9.99 9.06 45.46
CA ILE A 109 -9.53 9.08 44.06
C ILE A 109 -10.65 9.61 43.14
N ALA A 110 -11.88 9.14 43.34
CA ALA A 110 -13.05 9.59 42.58
C ALA A 110 -13.28 11.10 42.71
N HIS A 111 -13.23 11.63 43.94
CA HIS A 111 -13.35 13.07 44.18
C HIS A 111 -12.19 13.87 43.56
N ARG A 112 -10.95 13.38 43.68
CA ARG A 112 -9.76 14.10 43.18
C ARG A 112 -9.68 14.16 41.66
N LEU A 113 -10.15 13.12 40.97
CA LEU A 113 -10.09 13.01 39.51
C LEU A 113 -11.42 13.34 38.80
N ASP A 114 -12.43 13.78 39.55
CA ASP A 114 -13.80 14.02 39.06
C ASP A 114 -14.36 12.81 38.28
N LEU A 115 -14.22 11.62 38.88
CA LEU A 115 -14.71 10.35 38.36
C LEU A 115 -15.80 9.80 39.28
N SER A 116 -16.67 8.93 38.76
CA SER A 116 -17.58 8.19 39.63
C SER A 116 -16.84 7.08 40.37
N ASP A 117 -17.17 6.88 41.65
CA ASP A 117 -16.61 5.81 42.49
C ASP A 117 -16.74 4.42 41.84
N ARG A 118 -17.89 4.13 41.20
CA ARG A 118 -18.10 2.91 40.42
C ARG A 118 -17.11 2.74 39.26
N THR A 119 -16.64 3.82 38.65
CA THR A 119 -15.64 3.76 37.57
C THR A 119 -14.26 3.44 38.13
N VAL A 120 -13.87 4.11 39.22
CA VAL A 120 -12.59 3.87 39.91
C VAL A 120 -12.53 2.42 40.40
N GLN A 121 -13.57 1.94 41.09
CA GLN A 121 -13.65 0.55 41.55
C GLN A 121 -13.56 -0.44 40.38
N ARG A 122 -14.27 -0.19 39.28
CA ARG A 122 -14.22 -1.05 38.09
C ARG A 122 -12.83 -1.07 37.46
N TRP A 123 -12.14 0.07 37.38
CA TRP A 123 -10.80 0.15 36.81
C TRP A 123 -9.76 -0.55 37.67
N LEU A 124 -9.84 -0.38 38.99
CA LEU A 124 -8.96 -1.07 39.93
C LEU A 124 -9.22 -2.59 39.96
N ALA A 125 -10.49 -3.01 39.94
CA ALA A 125 -10.85 -4.43 39.88
C ALA A 125 -10.43 -5.12 38.57
N ALA A 126 -10.31 -4.37 37.46
CA ALA A 126 -9.88 -4.93 36.19
C ALA A 126 -8.38 -5.28 36.15
N GLY A 127 -7.55 -4.72 37.05
CA GLY A 127 -6.10 -4.97 37.13
C GLY A 127 -5.26 -4.50 35.93
N THR A 128 -5.92 -4.13 34.82
CA THR A 128 -5.31 -3.64 33.58
C THR A 128 -6.22 -2.59 32.94
N PHE A 129 -5.69 -1.81 31.99
CA PHE A 129 -6.48 -0.77 31.32
C PHE A 129 -7.71 -1.36 30.61
N PRO A 130 -8.94 -1.00 31.04
CA PRO A 130 -10.16 -1.55 30.45
C PRO A 130 -10.43 -0.90 29.08
N GLU A 131 -9.96 -1.57 28.02
CA GLU A 131 -10.09 -1.10 26.65
C GLU A 131 -11.57 -0.95 26.25
N ALA A 132 -11.89 0.13 25.53
CA ALA A 132 -13.25 0.32 25.03
C ALA A 132 -13.53 -0.69 23.91
N LYS A 133 -14.50 -1.59 24.11
CA LYS A 133 -14.99 -2.43 23.01
C LYS A 133 -15.53 -1.53 21.89
N LYS A 134 -15.06 -1.74 20.66
CA LYS A 134 -15.62 -1.07 19.48
C LYS A 134 -17.11 -1.41 19.40
N ARG A 135 -17.95 -0.39 19.28
CA ARG A 135 -19.38 -0.61 19.02
C ARG A 135 -19.51 -1.36 17.69
N ARG A 136 -20.35 -2.40 17.67
CA ARG A 136 -20.68 -3.11 16.43
C ARG A 136 -21.24 -2.10 15.43
N LYS A 137 -20.75 -2.14 14.19
CA LYS A 137 -21.30 -1.31 13.10
C LYS A 137 -22.76 -1.72 12.92
N ARG A 138 -23.69 -0.77 13.06
CA ARG A 138 -25.10 -1.01 12.74
C ARG A 138 -25.27 -1.11 11.22
N GLN A 139 -26.29 -1.84 10.79
CA GLN A 139 -26.67 -1.84 9.38
C GLN A 139 -26.98 -0.42 8.94
N SER A 140 -26.34 0.02 7.86
CA SER A 140 -26.62 1.31 7.22
C SER A 140 -27.82 1.15 6.29
N CYS A 141 -28.52 2.25 6.00
CA CYS A 141 -29.54 2.27 4.93
C CYS A 141 -28.98 1.85 3.57
N PHE A 142 -27.67 2.02 3.33
CA PHE A 142 -26.99 1.54 2.13
C PHE A 142 -26.88 0.00 2.08
N ASP A 143 -26.78 -0.66 3.24
CA ASP A 143 -26.49 -2.10 3.30
C ASP A 143 -27.62 -2.94 2.64
N SER A 144 -28.85 -2.43 2.60
CA SER A 144 -29.98 -3.07 1.89
C SER A 144 -29.85 -3.01 0.36
N PHE A 145 -29.23 -1.96 -0.19
CA PHE A 145 -29.04 -1.77 -1.64
C PHE A 145 -27.71 -2.31 -2.14
N ALA A 146 -26.85 -2.73 -1.22
CA ALA A 146 -25.54 -3.25 -1.49
C ALA A 146 -25.56 -4.43 -2.50
N PRO A 147 -26.42 -5.45 -2.36
CA PRO A 147 -26.48 -6.56 -3.32
C PRO A 147 -26.79 -6.12 -4.76
N TYR A 148 -27.68 -5.13 -4.93
CA TYR A 148 -28.05 -4.59 -6.24
C TYR A 148 -26.87 -3.87 -6.90
N ILE A 149 -26.19 -2.99 -6.15
CA ILE A 149 -25.01 -2.26 -6.65
C ILE A 149 -23.91 -3.24 -7.07
N LEU A 150 -23.64 -4.29 -6.29
CA LEU A 150 -22.66 -5.33 -6.67
C LEU A 150 -23.06 -6.09 -7.93
N LYS A 151 -24.36 -6.31 -8.16
CA LYS A 151 -24.84 -6.93 -9.39
C LYS A 151 -24.53 -6.02 -10.60
N ARG A 152 -24.94 -4.75 -10.55
CA ARG A 152 -24.72 -3.77 -11.64
C ARG A 152 -23.24 -3.52 -11.90
N TRP A 153 -22.44 -3.45 -10.84
CA TRP A 153 -20.98 -3.33 -10.93
C TRP A 153 -20.35 -4.50 -11.69
N ARG A 154 -20.81 -5.73 -11.41
CA ARG A 154 -20.36 -6.95 -12.11
C ARG A 154 -20.85 -7.04 -13.56
N GLU A 155 -21.95 -6.39 -13.89
CA GLU A 155 -22.47 -6.26 -15.26
C GLU A 155 -21.69 -5.24 -16.09
N GLY A 156 -20.80 -4.47 -15.47
CA GLY A 156 -19.95 -3.50 -16.17
C GLY A 156 -20.40 -2.05 -16.02
N GLU A 157 -21.36 -1.74 -15.14
CA GLU A 157 -21.76 -0.36 -14.86
C GLU A 157 -20.80 0.31 -13.88
N ARG A 158 -20.11 1.37 -14.34
CA ARG A 158 -19.02 2.06 -13.61
C ARG A 158 -19.38 3.50 -13.29
N THR A 159 -20.54 3.96 -13.78
CA THR A 159 -21.01 5.33 -13.62
C THR A 159 -21.72 5.47 -12.28
N GLY A 160 -21.02 6.05 -11.30
CA GLY A 160 -21.57 6.24 -9.95
C GLY A 160 -22.86 7.06 -9.90
N ILE A 161 -23.02 8.01 -10.84
CA ILE A 161 -24.25 8.80 -10.98
C ILE A 161 -25.43 7.91 -11.38
N SER A 162 -25.24 7.02 -12.37
CA SER A 162 -26.26 6.08 -12.84
C SER A 162 -26.69 5.15 -11.70
N LEU A 163 -25.72 4.53 -11.04
CA LEU A 163 -25.95 3.63 -9.91
C LEU A 163 -26.68 4.33 -8.75
N CYS A 164 -26.33 5.60 -8.47
CA CYS A 164 -27.00 6.37 -7.44
C CYS A 164 -28.46 6.69 -7.80
N ARG A 165 -28.74 6.97 -9.08
CA ARG A 165 -30.10 7.21 -9.57
C ARG A 165 -30.94 5.94 -9.49
N GLU A 166 -30.41 4.81 -9.97
CA GLU A 166 -31.08 3.51 -9.94
C GLU A 166 -31.52 3.12 -8.52
N ILE A 167 -30.67 3.29 -7.52
CA ILE A 167 -31.06 2.96 -6.12
C ILE A 167 -31.99 3.99 -5.49
N LYS A 168 -31.92 5.27 -5.90
CA LYS A 168 -32.88 6.29 -5.44
C LYS A 168 -34.28 5.97 -5.95
N GLU A 169 -34.41 5.52 -7.19
CA GLU A 169 -35.68 5.05 -7.77
C GLU A 169 -36.22 3.81 -7.03
N GLN A 170 -35.34 2.99 -6.45
CA GLN A 170 -35.70 1.85 -5.59
C GLN A 170 -35.96 2.23 -4.11
N GLY A 171 -35.95 3.52 -3.76
CA GLY A 171 -36.28 3.99 -2.42
C GLY A 171 -35.08 4.23 -1.48
N TYR A 172 -33.87 4.39 -2.01
CA TYR A 172 -32.71 4.78 -1.20
C TYR A 172 -32.84 6.21 -0.67
N THR A 173 -32.89 6.35 0.67
CA THR A 173 -33.04 7.63 1.38
C THR A 173 -31.72 8.23 1.87
N GLY A 174 -30.59 7.55 1.64
CA GLY A 174 -29.29 8.02 2.09
C GLY A 174 -28.64 9.05 1.16
N SER A 175 -27.48 9.55 1.56
CA SER A 175 -26.73 10.54 0.76
C SER A 175 -25.98 9.90 -0.40
N GLU A 176 -25.85 10.62 -1.51
CA GLU A 176 -25.03 10.20 -2.66
C GLU A 176 -23.56 10.02 -2.26
N ARG A 177 -23.04 10.89 -1.38
CA ARG A 177 -21.68 10.79 -0.83
C ARG A 177 -21.43 9.42 -0.19
N THR A 178 -22.44 8.83 0.44
CA THR A 178 -22.34 7.48 1.00
C THR A 178 -22.16 6.46 -0.13
N VAL A 179 -22.97 6.53 -1.18
CA VAL A 179 -22.87 5.67 -2.37
C VAL A 179 -21.48 5.74 -2.98
N TYR A 180 -20.99 6.95 -3.28
CA TYR A 180 -19.65 7.16 -3.83
C TYR A 180 -18.55 6.55 -2.97
N ARG A 181 -18.64 6.70 -1.65
CA ARG A 181 -17.68 6.10 -0.71
C ARG A 181 -17.66 4.57 -0.78
N TYR A 182 -18.81 3.92 -0.98
CA TYR A 182 -18.87 2.46 -1.16
C TYR A 182 -18.39 2.03 -2.56
N LEU A 183 -18.67 2.82 -3.60
CA LEU A 183 -18.17 2.55 -4.96
C LEU A 183 -16.65 2.71 -5.04
N GLU A 184 -16.06 3.63 -4.29
CA GLU A 184 -14.61 3.83 -4.24
C GLU A 184 -13.87 2.62 -3.67
N VAL A 185 -14.48 1.90 -2.71
CA VAL A 185 -13.94 0.62 -2.22
C VAL A 185 -13.90 -0.42 -3.34
N LEU A 186 -14.93 -0.49 -4.19
CA LEU A 186 -14.97 -1.41 -5.34
C LEU A 186 -13.90 -1.05 -6.38
N LYS A 187 -13.74 0.25 -6.67
CA LYS A 187 -12.67 0.72 -7.56
C LYS A 187 -11.30 0.36 -7.02
N GLN A 188 -11.05 0.55 -5.73
CA GLN A 188 -9.77 0.21 -5.11
C GLN A 188 -9.51 -1.29 -5.11
N ALA A 189 -10.52 -2.11 -4.82
CA ALA A 189 -10.41 -3.57 -4.88
C ALA A 189 -10.12 -4.07 -6.30
N GLU A 190 -10.76 -3.47 -7.33
CA GLU A 190 -10.44 -3.77 -8.73
C GLU A 190 -9.05 -3.27 -9.14
N VAL A 191 -8.60 -2.11 -8.66
CA VAL A 191 -7.23 -1.65 -8.93
C VAL A 191 -6.22 -2.61 -8.30
N GLN A 192 -6.49 -3.14 -7.10
CA GLN A 192 -5.63 -4.13 -6.46
C GLN A 192 -5.65 -5.48 -7.21
N SER A 193 -6.82 -6.01 -7.59
CA SER A 193 -6.88 -7.26 -8.37
C SER A 193 -6.30 -7.10 -9.78
N THR A 194 -6.51 -5.96 -10.44
CA THR A 194 -5.87 -5.65 -11.73
C THR A 194 -4.38 -5.33 -11.59
N SER A 195 -3.87 -4.93 -10.41
CA SER A 195 -2.44 -4.78 -10.15
C SER A 195 -1.73 -6.14 -10.06
N LEU A 196 -2.41 -7.14 -9.48
CA LEU A 196 -1.97 -8.53 -9.48
C LEU A 196 -2.03 -9.13 -10.89
N HIS A 197 -3.09 -8.90 -11.66
CA HIS A 197 -3.12 -9.26 -13.09
C HIS A 197 -2.19 -8.41 -13.97
N ARG A 198 -1.70 -7.25 -13.49
CA ARG A 198 -0.69 -6.44 -14.19
C ARG A 198 0.72 -7.02 -14.05
N LEU A 199 0.95 -7.93 -13.09
CA LEU A 199 2.16 -8.75 -13.05
C LEU A 199 2.40 -9.49 -14.36
N GLN A 200 1.33 -9.83 -15.10
CA GLN A 200 1.40 -10.45 -16.42
C GLN A 200 1.57 -9.48 -17.61
N LYS A 201 1.39 -8.15 -17.44
CA LYS A 201 1.29 -7.21 -18.58
C LYS A 201 2.40 -6.16 -18.67
N PHE A 202 3.28 -6.03 -17.68
CA PHE A 202 4.42 -5.11 -17.83
C PHE A 202 5.49 -5.75 -18.70
N SER A 203 5.73 -5.15 -19.87
CA SER A 203 6.88 -5.50 -20.70
C SER A 203 8.17 -5.26 -19.91
N ALA A 204 9.23 -6.00 -20.22
CA ALA A 204 10.54 -5.87 -19.57
C ALA A 204 11.00 -4.39 -19.50
N ASN A 205 10.64 -3.57 -20.48
CA ASN A 205 10.97 -2.14 -20.52
C ASN A 205 10.34 -1.31 -19.40
N THR A 206 9.12 -1.63 -18.97
CA THR A 206 8.48 -0.91 -17.86
C THR A 206 9.02 -1.36 -16.51
N ALA A 207 9.35 -2.65 -16.37
CA ALA A 207 9.93 -3.19 -15.15
C ALA A 207 11.32 -2.62 -14.83
N VAL A 208 12.13 -2.30 -15.85
CA VAL A 208 13.45 -1.68 -15.68
C VAL A 208 13.37 -0.35 -14.94
N TRP A 209 12.35 0.47 -15.22
CA TRP A 209 12.19 1.77 -14.57
C TRP A 209 11.96 1.65 -13.06
N LEU A 210 11.36 0.56 -12.60
CA LEU A 210 11.18 0.31 -11.16
C LEU A 210 12.51 0.01 -10.45
N PHE A 211 13.46 -0.56 -11.19
CA PHE A 211 14.79 -0.89 -10.67
C PHE A 211 15.75 0.30 -10.71
N VAL A 212 15.61 1.18 -11.70
CA VAL A 212 16.54 2.30 -11.93
C VAL A 212 16.06 3.62 -11.29
N ARG A 213 14.78 3.74 -10.92
CA ARG A 213 14.23 4.96 -10.32
C ARG A 213 14.51 5.04 -8.81
N ASN A 214 14.53 6.26 -8.28
CA ASN A 214 14.67 6.48 -6.85
C ASN A 214 13.46 5.88 -6.09
N PRO A 215 13.67 5.02 -5.07
CA PRO A 215 12.59 4.35 -4.34
C PRO A 215 11.62 5.30 -3.65
N LYS A 216 12.10 6.49 -3.23
CA LYS A 216 11.27 7.54 -2.61
C LYS A 216 10.27 8.17 -3.58
N LYS A 217 10.51 8.04 -4.89
CA LYS A 217 9.63 8.57 -5.93
C LYS A 217 8.61 7.54 -6.42
N LEU A 218 8.70 6.28 -5.98
CA LEU A 218 7.72 5.27 -6.37
C LEU A 218 6.40 5.54 -5.66
N ASP A 219 5.28 5.31 -6.34
CA ASP A 219 3.98 5.27 -5.67
C ASP A 219 3.77 3.93 -4.94
N GLU A 220 2.64 3.79 -4.25
CA GLU A 220 2.37 2.60 -3.45
C GLU A 220 2.15 1.34 -4.30
N ILE A 221 1.62 1.50 -5.51
CA ILE A 221 1.37 0.40 -6.44
C ILE A 221 2.70 -0.07 -7.05
N GLU A 222 3.54 0.86 -7.46
CA GLU A 222 4.90 0.62 -7.96
C GLU A 222 5.77 -0.09 -6.91
N ARG A 223 5.65 0.29 -5.63
CA ARG A 223 6.36 -0.38 -4.51
C ARG A 223 5.91 -1.82 -4.31
N GLN A 224 4.61 -2.07 -4.30
CA GLN A 224 4.05 -3.41 -4.13
C GLN A 224 4.48 -4.33 -5.28
N TYR A 225 4.49 -3.79 -6.51
CA TYR A 225 4.94 -4.53 -7.68
C TYR A 225 6.44 -4.87 -7.62
N LEU A 226 7.27 -3.91 -7.25
CA LEU A 226 8.71 -4.15 -7.07
C LEU A 226 8.97 -5.23 -6.01
N ALA A 227 8.21 -5.21 -4.91
CA ALA A 227 8.28 -6.23 -3.87
C ALA A 227 7.89 -7.62 -4.42
N ALA A 228 6.83 -7.71 -5.22
CA ALA A 228 6.42 -8.96 -5.86
C ALA A 228 7.50 -9.52 -6.81
N LEU A 229 8.14 -8.68 -7.63
CA LEU A 229 9.26 -9.11 -8.47
C LEU A 229 10.45 -9.64 -7.65
N CYS A 230 10.78 -8.95 -6.55
CA CYS A 230 11.86 -9.37 -5.65
C CYS A 230 11.54 -10.66 -4.90
N GLN A 231 10.26 -10.92 -4.61
CA GLN A 231 9.81 -12.17 -3.99
C GLN A 231 9.80 -13.33 -4.99
N ALA A 232 9.47 -13.05 -6.26
CA ALA A 232 9.44 -14.04 -7.32
C ALA A 232 10.84 -14.59 -7.66
N SER A 233 11.87 -13.74 -7.57
CA SER A 233 13.24 -14.13 -7.88
C SER A 233 14.26 -13.47 -6.95
N LEU A 234 15.04 -14.31 -6.25
CA LEU A 234 16.18 -13.86 -5.46
C LEU A 234 17.24 -13.16 -6.31
N THR A 235 17.37 -13.55 -7.58
CA THR A 235 18.26 -12.90 -8.56
C THR A 235 17.81 -11.47 -8.81
N LEU A 236 16.51 -11.23 -8.98
CA LEU A 236 15.96 -9.87 -9.13
C LEU A 236 16.11 -9.05 -7.86
N LYS A 237 15.90 -9.64 -6.69
CA LYS A 237 16.14 -8.93 -5.42
C LYS A 237 17.59 -8.46 -5.31
N ARG A 238 18.56 -9.36 -5.57
CA ARG A 238 19.98 -9.03 -5.54
C ARG A 238 20.35 -7.99 -6.61
N ALA A 239 19.80 -8.13 -7.82
CA ALA A 239 20.02 -7.16 -8.90
C ALA A 239 19.50 -5.77 -8.51
N TYR A 240 18.29 -5.68 -7.93
CA TYR A 240 17.72 -4.43 -7.47
C TYR A 240 18.62 -3.72 -6.45
N ASP A 241 19.10 -4.44 -5.44
CA ASP A 241 19.97 -3.88 -4.41
C ASP A 241 21.28 -3.33 -5.01
N LEU A 242 21.92 -4.12 -5.90
CA LEU A 242 23.15 -3.70 -6.59
C LEU A 242 22.92 -2.49 -7.51
N ILE A 243 21.80 -2.45 -8.24
CA ILE A 243 21.45 -1.34 -9.13
C ILE A 243 21.25 -0.05 -8.31
N GLN A 244 20.53 -0.13 -7.19
CA GLN A 244 20.27 1.02 -6.33
C GLN A 244 21.54 1.55 -5.65
N ASP A 245 22.39 0.65 -5.17
CA ASP A 245 23.68 1.02 -4.58
C ASP A 245 24.58 1.70 -5.60
N PHE A 246 24.68 1.12 -6.79
CA PHE A 246 25.46 1.70 -7.90
C PHE A 246 24.91 3.07 -8.30
N LEU A 247 23.59 3.22 -8.46
CA LEU A 247 22.99 4.51 -8.80
C LEU A 247 23.19 5.56 -7.71
N SER A 248 23.12 5.17 -6.44
CA SER A 248 23.42 6.05 -5.30
C SER A 248 24.85 6.58 -5.40
N MET A 249 25.82 5.69 -5.67
CA MET A 249 27.22 6.04 -5.87
C MET A 249 27.41 7.01 -7.04
N VAL A 250 26.78 6.73 -8.20
CA VAL A 250 26.84 7.61 -9.37
C VAL A 250 26.21 8.97 -9.07
N HIS A 251 25.05 9.04 -8.38
CA HIS A 251 24.42 10.30 -7.95
C HIS A 251 25.30 11.12 -7.01
N LYS A 252 25.98 10.46 -6.07
CA LYS A 252 26.86 11.12 -5.08
C LYS A 252 28.29 11.36 -5.55
N ARG A 253 28.63 10.92 -6.77
CA ARG A 253 29.98 11.01 -7.37
C ARG A 253 31.04 10.28 -6.54
N GLU A 254 30.67 9.17 -5.91
CA GLU A 254 31.53 8.35 -5.06
C GLU A 254 32.29 7.26 -5.85
N GLY A 255 32.84 7.60 -7.02
CA GLY A 255 33.45 6.62 -7.94
C GLY A 255 34.66 5.86 -7.39
N ALA A 256 35.28 6.34 -6.32
CA ALA A 256 36.40 5.67 -5.63
C ALA A 256 35.99 4.40 -4.86
N ARG A 257 34.68 4.08 -4.79
CA ARG A 257 34.13 2.89 -4.14
C ARG A 257 33.89 1.72 -5.12
N LEU A 258 34.31 1.87 -6.39
CA LEU A 258 34.26 0.84 -7.43
C LEU A 258 35.45 -0.11 -7.36
#